data_AF-A0A0T6B6Q3-F1
#
_entry.id   AF-A0A0T6B6Q3-F1
#
_cell.length_a   1.000
_cell.length_b   1.000
_cell.length_c   1.000
_cell.angle_alpha   90.00
_cell.angle_beta   90.00
_cell.angle_gamma   90.00
#
_symmetry.space_group_name_H-M   'P 1'
#
loop_
_entity.id
_entity.type
_entity.pdbx_description
1 polymer ?
#
loop_
_entity_poly.entity_id
_entity_poly.type
_entity_poly.pdbx_seq_one_letter_code
_entity_poly.pdbx_strand_id
1 'polypeptide(L)'
;DKPISMSSDLMEVDEEETKILTLEPTLTNNLPHDTVFINELKLSEFKQILAKSNITSEFSGGVLWCCNGTIAIRRVESGRVLIEGCISEDYYKVRELLYEQYAIL
;
A
#
# COMPACT_ATOMS: atom_id res chain seq x y z
N ASP A 1 33.95 -57.19 -25.68
CA ASP A 1 33.64 -55.99 -24.87
C ASP A 1 34.50 -54.79 -25.24
N LYS A 2 33.86 -53.68 -25.62
CA LYS A 2 34.44 -52.33 -25.52
C LYS A 2 33.27 -51.32 -25.42
N PRO A 3 33.05 -50.68 -24.27
CA PRO A 3 31.98 -49.70 -24.13
C PRO A 3 32.44 -48.38 -24.77
N ILE A 4 31.62 -47.83 -25.67
CA ILE A 4 31.85 -46.51 -26.25
C ILE A 4 31.20 -45.49 -25.30
N SER A 5 32.05 -44.60 -24.82
CA SER A 5 31.78 -43.53 -23.86
C SER A 5 30.67 -42.59 -24.34
N MET A 6 29.64 -42.42 -23.52
CA MET A 6 28.63 -41.37 -23.67
C MET A 6 29.31 -40.03 -23.35
N SER A 7 29.46 -39.14 -24.35
CA SER A 7 29.88 -37.76 -24.15
C SER A 7 28.70 -36.94 -23.63
N SER A 8 28.78 -36.49 -22.39
CA SER A 8 27.84 -35.54 -21.79
C SER A 8 28.18 -34.12 -22.26
N ASP A 9 27.44 -33.58 -23.21
CA ASP A 9 27.45 -32.15 -23.52
C ASP A 9 26.88 -31.39 -22.31
N LEU A 10 27.78 -30.82 -21.50
CA LEU A 10 27.44 -29.88 -20.45
C LEU A 10 27.16 -28.53 -21.11
N MET A 11 25.90 -28.12 -21.15
CA MET A 11 25.54 -26.76 -21.57
C MET A 11 26.11 -25.78 -20.53
N GLU A 12 27.08 -24.95 -20.94
CA GLU A 12 27.53 -23.80 -20.15
C GLU A 12 26.36 -22.82 -20.04
N VAL A 13 25.78 -22.75 -18.84
CA VAL A 13 24.74 -21.78 -18.51
C VAL A 13 25.45 -20.49 -18.11
N ASP A 14 25.18 -19.40 -18.84
CA ASP A 14 25.68 -18.07 -18.51
C ASP A 14 25.11 -17.65 -17.15
N GLU A 15 25.99 -17.43 -16.16
CA GLU A 15 25.60 -17.14 -14.77
C GLU A 15 24.74 -15.88 -14.66
N GLU A 16 24.86 -14.96 -15.63
CA GLU A 16 24.06 -13.73 -15.74
C GLU A 16 22.56 -14.01 -15.97
N GLU A 17 22.19 -15.07 -16.71
CA GLU A 17 20.79 -15.40 -17.01
C GLU A 17 20.06 -16.10 -15.84
N THR A 18 20.81 -16.66 -14.89
CA THR A 18 20.24 -17.30 -13.69
C THR A 18 20.11 -16.37 -12.49
N LYS A 19 20.47 -15.10 -12.65
CA LYS A 19 20.43 -14.11 -11.57
C LYS A 19 18.99 -13.73 -11.23
N ILE A 20 18.44 -14.46 -10.26
CA ILE A 20 17.15 -14.14 -9.65
C ILE A 20 17.31 -12.78 -8.96
N LEU A 21 16.55 -11.78 -9.40
CA LEU A 21 16.43 -10.48 -8.73
C LEU A 21 15.74 -10.68 -7.38
N THR A 22 16.51 -11.09 -6.39
CA THR A 22 16.03 -11.25 -5.02
C THR A 22 15.97 -9.89 -4.35
N LEU A 23 14.87 -9.64 -3.64
CA LEU A 23 14.71 -8.42 -2.86
C LEU A 23 15.67 -8.48 -1.65
N GLU A 24 16.51 -7.47 -1.49
CA GLU A 24 17.33 -7.36 -0.28
C GLU A 24 16.47 -6.92 0.90
N PRO A 25 16.60 -7.57 2.08
CA PRO A 25 15.93 -7.12 3.28
C PRO A 25 16.50 -5.76 3.70
N THR A 26 15.66 -4.74 3.71
CA THR A 26 16.03 -3.40 4.18
C THR A 26 16.37 -3.47 5.67
N LEU A 27 17.64 -3.18 6.01
CA LEU A 27 18.15 -3.05 7.39
C LEU A 27 17.35 -2.04 8.24
N THR A 28 16.72 -1.06 7.59
CA THR A 28 15.70 -0.21 8.18
C THR A 28 14.41 -1.01 8.27
N ASN A 29 14.22 -1.74 9.37
CA ASN A 29 12.91 -2.13 9.87
C ASN A 29 11.99 -0.94 9.63
N ASN A 30 11.07 -1.07 8.67
CA ASN A 30 10.12 -0.06 8.20
C ASN A 30 9.69 0.80 9.39
N LEU A 31 10.40 1.90 9.64
CA LEU A 31 10.21 2.67 10.86
C LEU A 31 8.78 3.18 10.70
N PRO A 32 7.84 2.82 11.58
CA PRO A 32 6.51 3.40 11.49
C PRO A 32 6.73 4.90 11.54
N HIS A 33 6.49 5.59 10.42
CA HIS A 33 6.55 7.04 10.40
C HIS A 33 5.60 7.51 11.48
N ASP A 34 6.11 8.22 12.49
CA ASP A 34 5.29 8.80 13.53
C ASP A 34 4.38 9.84 12.84
N THR A 35 3.17 9.41 12.52
CA THR A 35 2.19 10.23 11.82
C THR A 35 1.63 11.24 12.80
N VAL A 36 2.27 12.40 12.87
CA VAL A 36 1.78 13.55 13.63
C VAL A 36 0.74 14.28 12.78
N PHE A 37 -0.53 14.02 13.06
CA PHE A 37 -1.64 14.76 12.48
C PHE A 37 -1.71 16.14 13.15
N ILE A 38 -1.18 17.17 12.48
CA ILE A 38 -1.18 18.55 13.00
C ILE A 38 -2.57 19.20 12.82
N ASN A 39 -3.38 18.69 11.90
CA ASN A 39 -4.72 19.18 11.64
C ASN A 39 -5.78 18.18 12.15
N GLU A 40 -6.82 18.68 12.82
CA GLU A 40 -7.94 17.84 13.23
C GLU A 40 -8.62 17.26 11.99
N LEU A 41 -8.50 15.95 11.77
CA LEU A 41 -9.18 15.31 10.65
C LEU A 41 -10.69 15.34 10.87
N LYS A 42 -11.35 16.26 10.17
CA LYS A 42 -12.80 16.31 10.04
C LYS A 42 -13.20 15.45 8.85
N LEU A 43 -13.76 14.28 9.13
CA LEU A 43 -14.27 13.37 8.09
C LEU A 43 -15.24 14.09 7.12
N SER A 44 -15.96 15.12 7.60
CA SER A 44 -16.88 15.94 6.79
C SER A 44 -16.17 16.73 5.70
N GLU A 45 -14.99 17.29 6.00
CA GLU A 45 -14.16 18.01 5.04
C GLU A 45 -13.49 17.00 4.10
N PHE A 46 -12.99 15.88 4.65
CA PHE A 46 -12.40 14.82 3.82
C PHE A 46 -13.40 14.25 2.81
N LYS A 47 -14.69 14.12 3.17
CA LYS A 47 -15.77 13.77 2.23
C LYS A 47 -15.84 14.72 1.02
N GLN A 48 -15.70 16.02 1.26
CA GLN A 48 -15.70 17.01 0.16
C GLN A 48 -14.47 16.87 -0.72
N ILE A 49 -13.32 16.54 -0.14
CA ILE A 49 -12.07 16.31 -0.88
C ILE A 49 -12.20 15.07 -1.76
N LEU A 50 -12.71 13.96 -1.21
CA LEU A 50 -13.01 12.75 -1.97
C LEU A 50 -13.96 13.02 -3.14
N ALA A 51 -15.02 13.82 -2.90
CA ALA A 51 -15.96 14.20 -3.95
C ALA A 51 -15.28 15.01 -5.08
N LYS A 52 -14.32 15.89 -4.77
CA LYS A 52 -13.51 16.61 -5.77
C LYS A 52 -12.63 15.68 -6.60
N SER A 53 -12.16 14.60 -5.99
CA SER A 53 -11.39 13.55 -6.66
C SER A 53 -12.25 12.49 -7.36
N ASN A 54 -13.56 12.76 -7.56
CA ASN A 54 -14.54 11.83 -8.13
C ASN A 54 -14.69 10.49 -7.36
N ILE A 55 -14.39 10.48 -6.06
CA ILE A 55 -14.55 9.31 -5.20
C ILE A 55 -15.90 9.42 -4.46
N THR A 56 -16.75 8.42 -4.65
CA THR A 56 -18.03 8.31 -3.94
C THR A 56 -17.77 8.08 -2.44
N SER A 57 -18.49 8.80 -1.59
CA SER A 57 -18.35 8.67 -0.14
C SER A 57 -19.64 8.92 0.64
N GLU A 58 -19.84 8.15 1.72
CA GLU A 58 -21.04 8.16 2.55
C GLU A 58 -20.69 8.02 4.04
N PHE A 59 -21.43 8.72 4.89
CA PHE A 59 -21.31 8.56 6.34
C PHE A 59 -22.30 7.54 6.85
N SER A 60 -21.82 6.55 7.57
CA SER A 60 -22.68 5.57 8.25
C SER A 60 -22.07 5.17 9.59
N GLY A 61 -22.83 5.34 10.68
CA GLY A 61 -22.43 4.88 12.02
C GLY A 61 -21.14 5.50 12.57
N GLY A 62 -20.77 6.72 12.15
CA GLY A 62 -19.50 7.36 12.55
C GLY A 62 -18.28 6.89 11.74
N VAL A 63 -18.49 6.11 10.68
CA VAL A 63 -17.49 5.71 9.70
C VAL A 63 -17.78 6.40 8.37
N LEU A 64 -16.73 6.86 7.70
CA LEU A 64 -16.80 7.38 6.33
C LEU A 64 -16.46 6.25 5.36
N TRP A 65 -17.47 5.80 4.63
CA TRP A 65 -17.35 4.81 3.57
C TRP A 65 -16.97 5.51 2.27
N CYS A 66 -16.01 4.95 1.54
CA CYS A 66 -15.49 5.48 0.29
C CYS A 66 -15.48 4.38 -0.79
N CYS A 67 -15.41 4.77 -2.06
CA CYS A 67 -15.30 3.86 -3.21
C CYS A 67 -16.39 2.78 -3.18
N ASN A 68 -17.66 3.20 -3.18
CA ASN A 68 -18.83 2.31 -3.15
C ASN A 68 -18.87 1.36 -1.93
N GLY A 69 -18.32 1.78 -0.79
CA GLY A 69 -18.33 0.99 0.44
C GLY A 69 -17.20 -0.03 0.58
N THR A 70 -16.17 0.05 -0.27
CA THR A 70 -15.00 -0.86 -0.19
C THR A 70 -13.95 -0.40 0.81
N ILE A 71 -13.92 0.89 1.12
CA ILE A 71 -12.95 1.51 2.04
C ILE A 71 -13.73 2.20 3.16
N ALA A 72 -13.34 1.94 4.40
CA ALA A 72 -13.90 2.53 5.60
C ALA A 72 -12.84 3.37 6.31
N ILE A 73 -13.20 4.60 6.68
CA ILE A 73 -12.32 5.52 7.39
C ILE A 73 -13.00 5.93 8.68
N ARG A 74 -12.32 5.76 9.81
CA ARG A 74 -12.85 6.15 11.12
C ARG A 74 -11.81 6.84 11.98
N ARG A 75 -12.28 7.74 12.83
CA ARG A 75 -11.46 8.34 13.88
C ARG A 75 -11.46 7.44 15.12
N VAL A 76 -10.29 7.27 15.72
CA VAL A 76 -10.09 6.55 16.98
C VAL A 76 -9.85 7.57 18.09
N GLU A 77 -10.21 7.25 19.33
CA GLU A 77 -10.15 8.15 20.48
C GLU A 77 -8.74 8.72 20.76
N SER A 78 -7.69 8.05 20.31
CA SER A 78 -6.29 8.47 20.45
C SER A 78 -5.83 9.54 19.45
N GLY A 79 -6.75 10.21 18.75
CA GLY A 79 -6.42 11.18 17.69
C GLY A 79 -5.90 10.53 16.41
N ARG A 80 -5.94 9.20 16.34
CA ARG A 80 -5.53 8.41 15.17
C ARG A 80 -6.69 8.22 14.21
N VAL A 81 -6.35 8.02 12.95
CA VAL A 81 -7.30 7.67 11.91
C VAL A 81 -6.99 6.27 11.42
N LEU A 82 -8.04 5.48 11.27
CA LEU A 82 -7.95 4.09 10.84
C LEU A 82 -8.64 3.97 9.49
N ILE A 83 -7.91 3.44 8.51
CA ILE A 83 -8.39 3.16 7.16
C ILE A 83 -8.43 1.64 7.01
N GLU A 84 -9.61 1.09 6.74
CA GLU A 84 -9.85 -0.33 6.50
C GLU A 84 -10.36 -0.51 5.07
N GLY A 85 -9.94 -1.57 4.39
CA GLY A 85 -10.39 -1.85 3.04
C GLY A 85 -9.48 -2.83 2.32
N CYS A 86 -9.91 -3.27 1.14
CA CYS A 86 -9.08 -4.08 0.27
C CYS A 86 -7.94 -3.25 -0.32
N ILE A 87 -6.73 -3.81 -0.40
CA ILE A 87 -5.60 -3.18 -1.08
C ILE A 87 -5.94 -3.09 -2.57
N SER A 88 -6.11 -1.87 -3.05
CA SER A 88 -6.46 -1.54 -4.44
C SER A 88 -5.89 -0.17 -4.80
N GLU A 89 -5.95 0.21 -6.08
CA GLU A 89 -5.57 1.57 -6.49
C GLU A 89 -6.35 2.64 -5.75
N ASP A 90 -7.64 2.40 -5.51
CA ASP A 90 -8.51 3.30 -4.78
C ASP A 90 -8.09 3.46 -3.32
N TYR A 91 -7.64 2.37 -2.68
CA TYR A 91 -7.08 2.44 -1.33
C TYR A 91 -5.85 3.34 -1.28
N TYR A 92 -4.94 3.20 -2.25
CA TYR A 92 -3.74 4.05 -2.31
C TYR A 92 -4.07 5.51 -2.60
N LYS A 93 -5.01 5.79 -3.51
CA LYS A 93 -5.49 7.16 -3.78
C LYS A 93 -6.10 7.81 -2.54
N VAL A 94 -7.00 7.10 -1.85
CA VAL A 94 -7.63 7.60 -0.62
C VAL A 94 -6.58 7.84 0.47
N ARG A 95 -5.63 6.93 0.61
CA ARG A 95 -4.50 7.07 1.53
C ARG A 95 -3.68 8.32 1.21
N GLU A 96 -3.27 8.49 -0.04
CA GLU A 96 -2.47 9.63 -0.50
C GLU A 96 -3.17 10.97 -0.23
N LEU A 97 -4.46 11.09 -0.58
CA LEU A 97 -5.27 12.27 -0.28
C LEU A 97 -5.33 12.58 1.22
N LEU A 98 -5.35 11.56 2.07
CA LEU A 98 -5.38 11.72 3.51
C LEU A 98 -4.04 12.21 4.05
N TYR A 99 -2.92 11.71 3.49
CA TYR A 99 -1.59 12.21 3.83
C TYR A 99 -1.36 13.64 3.34
N GLU A 100 -1.72 13.95 2.10
CA GLU A 100 -1.52 15.29 1.51
C GLU A 100 -2.19 16.41 2.31
N GLN A 101 -3.35 16.12 2.91
CA GLN A 101 -4.17 17.11 3.60
C GLN A 101 -3.93 17.17 5.12
N TYR A 102 -3.45 16.07 5.73
CA TYR A 102 -3.41 15.95 7.19
C TYR A 102 -2.08 15.44 7.77
N ALA A 103 -1.13 14.99 6.95
CA ALA A 103 0.21 14.62 7.40
C ALA A 103 1.26 15.60 6.88
N ILE A 104 2.22 15.97 7.75
CA ILE A 104 3.44 16.67 7.35
C ILE A 104 4.61 15.70 7.57
N LEU A 105 5.52 15.62 6.59
CA LEU A 105 6.71 14.77 6.59
C LEU A 105 7.70 15.11 7.72
#